data_AF-A0A509L255-F1
#
_entry.id   AF-A0A509L255-F1
#
_cell.length_a   1.000
_cell.length_b   1.000
_cell.length_c   1.000
_cell.angle_alpha   90.00
_cell.angle_beta   90.00
_cell.angle_gamma   90.00
#
_symmetry.space_group_name_H-M   'P 1'
#
loop_
_entity.id
_entity.type
_entity.pdbx_description
1 polymer ?
#
loop_
_entity_poly.entity_id
_entity_poly.type
_entity_poly.pdbx_seq_one_letter_code
_entity_poly.pdbx_strand_id
1 'polypeptide(L)' 'MSIPQNVSAKWIVDCSRVGQGITALKYLSRYLYRGVISEKNIISNKNGKITFKFEVSHFL' A
#
# COMPACT_ATOMS: atom_id res chain seq x y z
N MET A 1 0.23 -15.71 21.65
CA MET A 1 1.46 -14.97 21.28
C MET A 1 1.61 -13.80 22.25
N SER A 2 2.68 -13.72 23.03
CA SER A 2 2.95 -12.58 23.91
C SER A 2 3.76 -11.53 23.16
N ILE A 3 3.33 -10.27 23.26
CA ILE A 3 4.10 -9.13 22.76
C ILE A 3 5.31 -8.97 23.69
N PRO A 4 6.54 -8.83 23.15
CA PRO A 4 7.74 -8.66 23.97
C PRO A 4 7.60 -7.42 24.86
N GLN A 5 7.98 -7.55 26.14
CA GLN A 5 7.78 -6.54 27.20
C GLN A 5 8.46 -5.18 26.93
N ASN A 6 9.34 -5.10 25.93
CA ASN A 6 10.10 -3.89 25.58
C ASN A 6 9.62 -3.23 24.28
N VAL A 7 8.33 -3.36 23.95
CA VAL A 7 7.74 -2.59 22.83
C VAL A 7 7.27 -1.24 23.36
N SER A 8 7.65 -0.16 22.69
CA SER A 8 7.19 1.19 23.03
C SER A 8 5.66 1.23 22.98
N ALA A 9 5.02 1.66 24.08
CA ALA A 9 3.57 1.84 24.15
C ALA A 9 3.07 2.88 23.14
N LYS A 10 3.94 3.80 22.72
CA LYS A 10 3.66 4.80 21.69
C LYS A 10 4.29 4.34 20.37
N TRP A 11 3.44 4.05 19.39
CA TRP A 11 3.89 3.82 18.02
C TRP A 11 4.49 5.12 17.47
N ILE A 12 5.80 5.13 17.27
CA ILE A 12 6.50 6.22 16.58
C ILE A 12 6.45 5.88 15.10
N VAL A 13 5.54 6.52 14.38
CA VAL A 13 5.47 6.41 12.92
C VAL A 13 6.20 7.61 12.33
N ASP A 14 7.28 7.35 11.58
CA ASP A 14 7.94 8.39 10.80
C ASP A 14 7.13 8.67 9.53
N CYS A 15 6.17 9.59 9.64
CA CYS A 15 5.36 10.06 8.54
C CYS A 15 6.01 11.29 7.89
N SER A 16 6.84 11.08 6.88
CA SER A 16 7.39 12.16 6.06
C SER A 16 6.45 12.54 4.91
N ARG A 17 6.21 13.85 4.71
CA ARG A 17 5.38 14.35 3.59
C ARG A 17 6.15 14.18 2.28
N VAL A 18 5.78 13.19 1.47
CA VAL A 18 6.43 12.82 0.20
C VAL A 18 6.21 13.81 -0.97
N GLY A 19 5.71 15.02 -0.69
CA GLY A 19 5.42 16.05 -1.70
C GLY A 19 4.03 15.96 -2.32
N GLN A 20 3.82 16.64 -3.44
CA GLN A 20 2.56 16.66 -4.22
C GLN A 20 2.83 16.33 -5.69
N GLY A 21 1.79 15.93 -6.42
CA GLY A 21 1.88 15.68 -7.86
C GLY A 21 2.63 14.38 -8.22
N ILE A 22 3.43 14.44 -9.30
CA ILE A 22 4.09 13.28 -9.91
C ILE A 22 5.06 12.56 -8.95
N THR A 23 5.76 13.31 -8.09
CA THR A 23 6.73 12.72 -7.15
C THR A 23 6.03 11.87 -6.09
N ALA A 24 4.90 12.35 -5.56
CA ALA A 24 4.06 11.57 -4.65
C ALA A 24 3.48 10.34 -5.35
N LEU A 25 3.03 10.48 -6.61
CA LEU A 25 2.49 9.37 -7.38
C LEU A 25 3.54 8.29 -7.67
N LYS A 26 4.78 8.66 -8.04
CA LYS A 26 5.90 7.74 -8.24
C LYS A 26 6.33 7.04 -6.96
N TYR A 27 6.24 7.74 -5.83
CA TYR A 27 6.48 7.12 -4.53
C TYR A 27 5.40 6.08 -4.23
N LEU A 28 4.13 6.47 -4.33
CA LEU A 28 2.98 5.64 -4.00
C LEU A 28 2.82 4.44 -4.95
N SER A 29 3.11 4.61 -6.24
CA SER A 29 2.95 3.54 -7.25
C SER A 29 3.77 2.30 -6.92
N ARG A 30 4.97 2.46 -6.34
CA ARG A 30 5.80 1.33 -5.89
C ARG A 30 5.16 0.55 -4.76
N TYR A 31 4.51 1.22 -3.81
CA TYR A 31 3.81 0.58 -2.71
C TYR A 31 2.49 -0.06 -3.17
N LEU A 32 1.76 0.63 -4.04
CA LEU A 32 0.53 0.12 -4.63
C LEU A 32 0.78 -1.12 -5.47
N TYR A 33 1.83 -1.15 -6.29
CA TYR A 33 2.17 -2.33 -7.10
C TYR A 33 2.54 -3.55 -6.22
N ARG A 34 3.25 -3.33 -5.10
CA ARG A 34 3.60 -4.42 -4.17
C ARG A 34 2.41 -4.96 -3.39
N GLY A 35 1.51 -4.09 -2.93
CA GLY A 35 0.42 -4.47 -2.02
C GLY A 35 -0.92 -4.71 -2.70
N VAL A 36 -1.33 -3.79 -3.58
CA VAL A 36 -2.71 -3.68 -4.08
C VAL A 36 -2.82 -4.20 -5.52
N ILE A 37 -1.88 -3.81 -6.39
CA ILE A 37 -1.86 -4.06 -7.83
C ILE A 37 -0.70 -5.01 -8.18
N SER A 38 -0.61 -6.14 -7.46
CA SER A 38 0.31 -7.21 -7.85
C SER A 38 -0.18 -7.84 -9.16
N GLU A 39 0.71 -8.29 -10.05
CA GLU A 39 0.33 -8.87 -11.36
C GLU A 39 -0.70 -9.99 -11.24
N LYS A 40 -0.60 -10.81 -10.18
CA LYS A 40 -1.56 -11.88 -9.86
C LYS A 40 -3.01 -11.40 -9.67
N ASN A 41 -3.20 -10.13 -9.37
CA ASN A 41 -4.50 -9.51 -9.14
C ASN A 41 -5.05 -8.81 -10.39
N ILE A 42 -4.28 -8.73 -11.49
CA ILE A 42 -4.74 -8.09 -12.72
C ILE A 42 -5.68 -9.04 -13.47
N ILE A 43 -6.94 -8.63 -13.62
CA ILE A 43 -8.00 -9.39 -14.29
C ILE A 43 -7.98 -9.14 -15.80
N SER A 44 -7.70 -7.90 -16.21
CA SER A 44 -7.71 -7.51 -17.63
C SER A 44 -6.93 -6.22 -17.86
N ASN A 45 -6.29 -6.12 -19.02
CA ASN A 45 -5.71 -4.89 -19.54
C ASN A 45 -6.21 -4.69 -20.98
N LYS A 46 -7.16 -3.77 -21.19
CA LYS A 46 -7.72 -3.45 -22.53
C LYS A 46 -7.83 -1.95 -22.70
N ASN A 47 -7.39 -1.41 -23.85
CA ASN A 47 -7.45 0.03 -24.16
C ASN A 47 -6.82 0.93 -23.07
N GLY A 48 -5.73 0.48 -22.43
CA GLY A 48 -5.10 1.22 -21.33
C GLY A 48 -5.90 1.25 -20.02
N LYS A 49 -7.02 0.53 -19.94
CA LYS A 49 -7.75 0.28 -18.69
C LYS A 49 -7.28 -1.03 -18.08
N ILE A 50 -6.70 -0.92 -16.89
CA ILE A 50 -6.31 -2.05 -16.06
C ILE A 50 -7.44 -2.33 -15.06
N THR A 51 -7.95 -3.55 -15.06
CA THR A 51 -8.92 -4.05 -14.10
C THR A 51 -8.20 -5.00 -13.15
N PHE A 52 -8.31 -4.79 -11.85
CA PHE A 52 -7.67 -5.62 -10.85
C PHE A 52 -8.63 -5.97 -9.71
N LYS A 53 -8.43 -7.14 -9.10
CA LYS A 53 -9.13 -7.56 -7.89
C LYS A 53 -8.36 -7.07 -6.67
N PHE A 54 -9.02 -6.42 -5.73
CA PHE A 54 -8.44 -6.09 -4.44
C PHE A 54 -9.34 -6.63 -3.33
N GLU A 55 -8.73 -7.14 -2.26
CA GLU A 55 -9.45 -7.48 -1.05
C GLU A 55 -9.31 -6.31 -0.09
N VAL A 56 -10.45 -5.78 0.35
CA VAL A 56 -10.47 -4.85 1.47
C VAL A 56 -10.31 -5.70 2.72
N SER A 57 -9.09 -5.80 3.22
CA SER A 57 -8.87 -6.31 4.58
C SER A 57 -9.51 -5.31 5.54
N HIS A 58 -10.74 -5.63 5.94
CA HIS A 58 -11.52 -4.89 6.91
C HIS A 58 -10.78 -4.98 8.24
N PHE A 59 -10.07 -3.91 8.62
CA PHE A 59 -9.52 -3.76 9.95
C PHE A 59 -10.68 -3.37 10.88
N LEU A 60 -11.30 -4.37 11.52
CA LEU A 60 -12.06 -4.22 12.77
C LEU A 60 -11.10 -4.42 13.94
#